data_AF-A0A095V2E0-F1
#
_entry.id   AF-A0A095V2E0-F1
#
_cell.length_a   1.000
_cell.length_b   1.000
_cell.length_c   1.000
_cell.angle_alpha   90.00
_cell.angle_beta   90.00
_cell.angle_gamma   90.00
#
_symmetry.space_group_name_H-M   'P 1'
#
loop_
_entity.id
_entity.type
_entity.pdbx_description
1 polymer ?
#
loop_
_entity_poly.entity_id
_entity_poly.type
_entity_poly.pdbx_seq_one_letter_code
_entity_poly.pdbx_strand_id
1 'polypeptide(L)' 'MKTELSKTFVLLLFLTFATIIIFNLPIAHSFKVILILVLFSLKFLSVAFQFMELKKAHVFWKASVISILILINLIIIIS' A
#
# COMPACT_ATOMS: atom_id res chain seq x y z
N MET A 1 13.99 -12.26 -12.35
CA MET A 1 12.65 -12.63 -11.81
C MET A 1 12.70 -12.99 -10.32
N LYS A 2 13.55 -13.93 -9.89
CA LYS A 2 13.67 -14.31 -8.45
C LYS A 2 14.19 -13.18 -7.54
N THR A 3 15.16 -12.39 -8.01
CA THR A 3 15.75 -11.27 -7.26
C THR A 3 14.77 -10.12 -7.03
N GLU A 4 13.99 -9.78 -8.06
CA GLU A 4 12.96 -8.72 -8.02
C GLU A 4 11.79 -9.06 -7.08
N LEU A 5 11.40 -10.34 -7.03
CA LEU A 5 10.45 -10.86 -6.04
C LEU A 5 11.01 -10.74 -4.63
N SER A 6 12.26 -11.17 -4.41
CA SER A 6 12.92 -11.12 -3.10
C SER A 6 13.03 -9.70 -2.55
N LYS A 7 13.37 -8.70 -3.40
CA LYS A 7 13.36 -7.28 -3.01
C LYS A 7 11.98 -6.78 -2.56
N THR A 8 10.92 -7.23 -3.24
CA THR A 8 9.55 -6.79 -2.92
C THR A 8 9.08 -7.36 -1.60
N PHE A 9 9.46 -8.60 -1.28
CA PHE A 9 9.22 -9.19 0.04
C PHE A 9 9.95 -8.43 1.15
N VAL A 10 11.23 -8.10 0.95
CA VAL A 10 11.99 -7.30 1.92
C VAL A 10 11.34 -5.92 2.13
N LEU A 11 10.90 -5.27 1.04
CA LEU A 11 10.17 -4.00 1.11
C LEU A 11 8.85 -4.15 1.89
N LEU A 12 8.05 -5.18 1.61
CA LEU A 12 6.78 -5.43 2.33
C LEU A 12 7.01 -5.65 3.83
N LEU A 13 8.05 -6.38 4.17
CA LEU A 13 8.44 -6.67 5.54
C LEU A 13 8.87 -5.40 6.26
N PHE A 14 9.68 -4.55 5.62
CA PHE A 14 10.02 -3.21 6.14
C PHE A 14 8.78 -2.33 6.36
N LEU A 15 7.88 -2.26 5.38
CA LEU A 15 6.63 -1.50 5.51
C LEU A 15 5.73 -2.06 6.64
N THR A 16 5.85 -3.35 6.96
CA THR A 16 5.10 -3.97 8.07
C THR A 16 5.64 -3.57 9.42
N PHE A 17 6.96 -3.56 9.59
CA PHE A 17 7.57 -3.00 10.79
C PHE A 17 7.25 -1.52 10.97
N ALA A 18 7.26 -0.73 9.89
CA ALA A 18 6.85 0.68 9.95
C ALA A 18 5.41 0.85 10.47
N THR A 19 4.47 -0.02 10.06
CA THR A 19 3.09 0.02 10.57
C THR A 19 3.03 -0.26 12.08
N ILE A 20 3.80 -1.25 12.57
CA ILE A 20 3.85 -1.59 14.00
C ILE A 20 4.39 -0.41 14.81
N ILE A 21 5.44 0.26 14.33
CA ILE A 21 6.01 1.43 14.99
C ILE A 21 4.97 2.55 15.08
N ILE A 22 4.34 2.91 13.97
CA ILE A 22 3.31 3.97 13.92
C ILE A 22 2.13 3.64 14.83
N PHE A 23 1.70 2.38 14.89
CA PHE A 23 0.61 1.95 15.75
C PHE A 23 0.91 2.20 17.24
N ASN A 24 2.16 2.08 17.67
CA ASN A 24 2.55 2.29 19.07
C ASN A 24 2.95 3.74 19.40
N LEU A 25 3.07 4.63 18.43
CA LEU A 25 3.39 6.03 18.70
C LEU A 25 2.23 6.76 19.39
N PRO A 26 2.50 7.65 20.37
CA PRO A 26 1.49 8.46 21.06
C PRO A 26 1.13 9.71 20.22
N ILE A 27 0.69 9.49 18.97
CA ILE A 27 0.20 10.55 18.07
C ILE A 27 -1.33 10.57 18.11
N ALA A 28 -1.93 11.73 17.85
CA ALA A 28 -3.36 11.89 17.65
C ALA A 28 -3.93 10.84 16.69
N HIS A 29 -5.11 10.31 17.04
CA HIS A 29 -5.74 9.19 16.34
C HIS A 29 -5.91 9.44 14.84
N SER A 30 -6.41 10.63 14.44
CA SER A 30 -6.63 10.98 13.03
C SER A 30 -5.34 10.94 12.21
N PHE A 31 -4.22 11.42 12.77
CA PHE A 31 -2.91 11.36 12.11
C PHE A 31 -2.40 9.92 11.99
N LYS A 32 -2.63 9.09 13.02
CA LYS A 32 -2.28 7.66 12.99
C LYS A 32 -3.03 6.92 11.89
N VAL A 33 -4.34 7.18 11.75
CA VAL A 33 -5.19 6.60 10.68
C VAL A 33 -4.64 6.97 9.30
N ILE A 34 -4.38 8.26 9.05
CA ILE A 34 -3.86 8.73 7.76
C ILE A 34 -2.51 8.07 7.43
N LEU A 35 -1.58 8.02 8.37
CA LEU A 35 -0.27 7.38 8.18
C LEU A 35 -0.38 5.88 7.85
N ILE A 36 -1.28 5.17 8.54
CA ILE A 36 -1.52 3.74 8.28
C ILE A 36 -2.16 3.54 6.90
N LEU A 37 -3.08 4.42 6.47
CA LEU A 37 -3.66 4.35 5.11
C LEU A 37 -2.61 4.55 4.02
N VAL A 38 -1.68 5.49 4.21
CA VAL A 38 -0.58 5.70 3.25
C VAL A 38 0.29 4.45 3.16
N LEU A 39 0.65 3.84 4.30
CA LEU A 39 1.40 2.59 4.31
C LEU A 39 0.63 1.43 3.67
N PHE A 40 -0.68 1.33 3.92
CA PHE A 40 -1.55 0.36 3.28
C PHE A 40 -1.54 0.51 1.76
N SER A 41 -1.70 1.73 1.26
CA SER A 41 -1.71 2.04 -0.17
C SER A 41 -0.39 1.67 -0.85
N LEU A 42 0.74 1.98 -0.21
CA LEU A 42 2.06 1.59 -0.69
C LEU A 42 2.26 0.06 -0.73
N LYS A 43 1.82 -0.66 0.31
CA LYS A 43 1.86 -2.14 0.32
C LYS A 43 1.00 -2.71 -0.80
N PHE A 44 -0.23 -2.23 -0.94
CA PHE A 44 -1.15 -2.69 -1.97
C PHE A 44 -0.59 -2.46 -3.37
N LEU A 45 -0.06 -1.27 -3.68
CA LEU A 45 0.60 -1.02 -4.97
C LEU A 45 1.79 -1.94 -5.20
N SER A 46 2.63 -2.13 -4.18
CA SER A 46 3.81 -3.01 -4.30
C SER A 46 3.40 -4.44 -4.66
N VAL A 47 2.32 -4.93 -4.03
CA VAL A 47 1.78 -6.26 -4.34
C VAL A 47 1.19 -6.29 -5.75
N ALA A 48 0.35 -5.30 -6.08
CA ALA A 48 -0.34 -5.23 -7.36
C ALA A 48 0.66 -5.15 -8.53
N PHE A 49 1.64 -4.25 -8.47
CA PHE A 49 2.63 -4.08 -9.54
C PHE A 49 3.58 -5.27 -9.72
N GLN A 50 3.99 -5.93 -8.63
CA GLN A 50 5.02 -6.98 -8.71
C GLN A 50 4.45 -8.40 -8.77
N PHE A 51 3.37 -8.70 -8.05
CA PHE A 51 2.80 -10.06 -8.00
C PHE A 51 1.63 -10.26 -8.95
N MET A 52 0.82 -9.23 -9.22
CA MET A 52 -0.26 -9.31 -10.22
C MET A 52 0.20 -8.90 -11.63
N GLU A 53 1.51 -8.79 -11.85
CA GLU A 53 2.13 -8.36 -13.12
C GLU A 53 1.51 -7.10 -13.73
N LEU A 54 0.94 -6.20 -12.91
CA LEU A 54 0.33 -4.95 -13.41
C LEU A 54 1.31 -4.11 -14.23
N LYS A 55 2.63 -4.27 -14.06
CA LYS A 55 3.64 -3.67 -14.95
C LYS A 55 3.38 -3.96 -16.44
N LYS A 56 2.99 -5.19 -16.80
CA LYS A 56 2.71 -5.61 -18.18
C LYS A 56 1.27 -5.39 -18.61
N ALA A 57 0.37 -5.06 -17.68
CA ALA A 57 -1.03 -4.88 -17.98
C ALA A 57 -1.29 -3.59 -18.78
N HIS A 58 -2.40 -3.60 -19.53
CA HIS A 58 -2.90 -2.41 -20.22
C HIS A 58 -3.12 -1.24 -19.25
N VAL A 59 -2.95 -0.02 -19.77
CA VAL A 59 -3.13 1.22 -19.01
C VAL A 59 -4.51 1.29 -18.34
N PHE A 60 -5.54 0.73 -18.99
CA PHE A 60 -6.88 0.60 -18.41
C PHE A 60 -6.86 -0.09 -17.05
N TRP A 61 -6.25 -1.28 -16.93
CA TRP A 61 -6.18 -2.03 -15.68
C TRP A 61 -5.37 -1.31 -14.60
N LYS A 62 -4.28 -0.64 -15.00
CA LYS A 62 -3.47 0.18 -14.09
C LYS A 62 -4.31 1.32 -13.50
N ALA A 63 -5.05 2.04 -14.34
CA ALA A 63 -5.91 3.13 -13.92
C ALA A 63 -7.08 2.65 -13.04
N SER A 64 -7.72 1.53 -13.38
CA SER A 64 -8.81 0.96 -12.58
C SER A 64 -8.36 0.59 -11.17
N VAL A 65 -7.20 -0.04 -11.01
CA VAL A 65 -6.66 -0.44 -9.70
C VAL A 65 -6.33 0.79 -8.85
N ILE A 66 -5.73 1.82 -9.45
CA ILE A 66 -5.43 3.08 -8.75
C ILE A 66 -6.74 3.79 -8.35
N SER A 67 -7.73 3.83 -9.23
CA SER A 67 -9.03 4.45 -8.96
C SER A 67 -9.76 3.79 -7.79
N ILE A 68 -9.82 2.45 -7.77
CA ILE A 68 -10.43 1.69 -6.67
C ILE A 68 -9.68 1.94 -5.36
N LEU A 69 -8.34 1.99 -5.40
CA LEU A 69 -7.56 2.27 -4.20
C LEU A 69 -7.86 3.66 -3.64
N ILE A 70 -7.95 4.69 -4.50
CA ILE A 70 -8.30 6.05 -4.08
C ILE A 70 -9.69 6.06 -3.45
N LEU A 71 -10.66 5.39 -4.07
CA LEU A 71 -12.02 5.30 -3.57
C LEU A 71 -12.07 4.66 -2.17
N ILE A 72 -11.36 3.55 -1.97
CA ILE A 72 -11.28 2.88 -0.66
C ILE A 72 -10.68 3.81 0.40
N ASN A 73 -9.58 4.50 0.07
CA ASN A 73 -8.97 5.43 1.02
C ASN A 73 -9.93 6.57 1.38
N LEU A 74 -10.65 7.11 0.40
CA LEU A 74 -11.61 8.20 0.61
C LEU A 74 -12.77 7.76 1.52
N ILE A 75 -13.31 6.56 1.30
CA ILE A 75 -14.37 5.99 2.14
C ILE A 75 -13.90 5.86 3.59
N ILE A 76 -12.68 5.35 3.81
CA ILE A 76 -12.15 5.16 5.17
C ILE A 76 -11.87 6.50 5.87
N ILE A 77 -11.46 7.53 5.14
CA ILE A 77 -11.21 8.87 5.73
C ILE A 77 -12.51 9.57 6.13
N ILE A 78 -13.60 9.33 5.39
CA ILE A 78 -14.91 9.94 5.65
C ILE A 78 -15.68 9.19 6.75
N SER A 79 -15.47 7.87 6.86
CA SER A 79 -16.10 7.03 7.88
C SER A 79 -15.60 7.31 9.29
#